data_AF-A0ABC8SXG3-F1
#
_entry.id   AF-A0ABC8SXG3-F1
#
_cell.length_a   1.000
_cell.length_b   1.000
_cell.length_c   1.000
_cell.angle_alpha   90.00
_cell.angle_beta   90.00
_cell.angle_gamma   90.00
#
_symmetry.space_group_name_H-M   'P 1'
#
loop_
_entity.id
_entity.type
_entity.pdbx_description
1 polymer ?
#
loop_
_entity_poly.entity_id
_entity_poly.type
_entity_poly.pdbx_seq_one_letter_code
_entity_poly.pdbx_strand_id
1 'polypeptide(L)'
;MEESLLSVKSEIEDKESERLSSYQYVGRTGSIIPTASFAGTEVSVDEMRSAAALSDRYPPSLHAPLLSSPEPEPNEQAIVYQGGYYGELSGTTGDVRRQILDEVEIRELLIDHVGHRCCWGSRPARTWQIHAVEDCNVYIGTLETFIEERETVIETEPYLGGSIDGKDKGPELGIWELDLRSEFPVLFVAHKESRAKIPRSEAIEKCSVCAGQGNRMCPTCNADQEPGFYKENQMAQCPACYGRGLIAHRDGSDTICVKCTGKGKIPCATCGSCGLIKCETCQGGGSLLTRKGVVVRWKTLSTRKVSATSGAASVPDDVFHRAKGVQLCNTQAYQCAPAFFADSFFLNKFSSEVIAERAPVPPTARVICERHTISVVPMTRVTMTHRGQSFSFYIIGFSREVYLKDYYPSRFCWGLCPCLDWLRL
;
A
#
# COMPACT_ATOMS: atom_id res chain seq x y z
N MET A 1 -46.67 68.98 42.48
CA MET A 1 -47.19 68.83 43.85
C MET A 1 -47.30 67.33 44.06
N GLU A 2 -46.44 66.84 44.95
CA GLU A 2 -46.47 65.55 45.68
C GLU A 2 -46.53 64.19 44.96
N GLU A 3 -45.57 63.35 45.36
CA GLU A 3 -45.54 61.89 45.24
C GLU A 3 -46.51 61.22 46.22
N SER A 4 -46.96 60.00 45.89
CA SER A 4 -46.97 58.77 46.73
C SER A 4 -47.63 57.65 45.91
N LEU A 5 -46.97 56.59 45.42
CA LEU A 5 -46.30 55.42 46.02
C LEU A 5 -47.21 54.36 46.68
N LEU A 6 -47.08 53.13 46.13
CA LEU A 6 -47.40 51.77 46.64
C LEU A 6 -48.85 51.25 46.42
N SER A 7 -49.13 50.01 46.02
CA SER A 7 -48.40 48.76 45.64
C SER A 7 -49.50 47.75 45.20
N VAL A 8 -49.35 46.87 44.20
CA VAL A 8 -48.95 45.43 44.27
C VAL A 8 -49.38 44.88 42.88
N LYS A 9 -48.56 44.39 41.94
CA LYS A 9 -47.63 43.24 41.89
C LYS A 9 -48.32 41.85 41.77
N SER A 10 -48.64 41.40 40.55
CA SER A 10 -48.60 39.97 40.12
C SER A 10 -49.05 39.77 38.64
N GLU A 11 -48.20 40.04 37.65
CA GLU A 11 -48.44 39.61 36.25
C GLU A 11 -47.11 39.31 35.53
N ILE A 12 -46.28 38.39 36.05
CA ILE A 12 -45.03 37.97 35.35
C ILE A 12 -44.81 36.43 35.38
N GLU A 13 -45.69 35.61 35.98
CA GLU A 13 -45.44 34.14 36.06
C GLU A 13 -46.23 33.27 35.05
N ASP A 14 -47.19 33.80 34.30
CA ASP A 14 -48.05 32.98 33.42
C ASP A 14 -47.54 32.77 31.99
N LYS A 15 -46.36 33.29 31.63
CA LYS A 15 -45.78 33.11 30.27
C LYS A 15 -44.61 32.13 30.16
N GLU A 16 -44.15 31.58 31.28
CA GLU A 16 -43.11 30.53 31.28
C GLU A 16 -43.68 29.10 31.41
N SER A 17 -44.93 28.94 31.88
CA SER A 17 -45.55 27.61 32.03
C SER A 17 -46.09 27.00 30.72
N GLU A 18 -46.31 27.78 29.66
CA GLU A 18 -46.73 27.25 28.34
C GLU A 18 -45.56 26.73 27.48
N ARG A 19 -44.31 26.95 27.90
CA ARG A 19 -43.11 26.54 27.14
C ARG A 19 -42.49 25.20 27.56
N LEU A 20 -43.03 24.57 28.61
CA LEU A 20 -42.56 23.28 29.16
C LEU A 20 -43.56 22.12 29.03
N SER A 21 -44.72 22.32 28.39
CA SER A 21 -45.80 21.32 28.30
C SER A 21 -45.76 20.42 27.05
N SER A 22 -44.94 20.71 26.03
CA SER A 22 -44.98 19.96 24.76
C SER A 22 -44.14 18.67 24.72
N TYR A 23 -43.63 18.17 25.85
CA TYR A 23 -42.76 16.98 25.92
C TYR A 23 -43.30 15.82 26.78
N GLN A 24 -44.61 15.73 27.01
CA GLN A 24 -45.20 14.65 27.83
C GLN A 24 -46.13 13.66 27.11
N TYR A 25 -46.26 13.72 25.79
CA TYR A 25 -47.00 12.70 25.03
C TYR A 25 -46.27 12.30 23.74
N VAL A 26 -45.13 11.63 23.90
CA VAL A 26 -44.65 10.69 22.88
C VAL A 26 -44.87 9.29 23.44
N GLY A 27 -46.13 8.87 23.38
CA GLY A 27 -46.50 7.50 23.65
C GLY A 27 -45.71 6.58 22.73
N ARG A 28 -45.21 5.49 23.31
CA ARG A 28 -44.53 4.39 22.63
C ARG A 28 -45.51 3.68 21.69
N THR A 29 -45.79 4.27 20.53
CA THR A 29 -46.48 3.58 19.43
C THR A 29 -45.43 2.88 18.60
N GLY A 30 -45.41 1.56 18.65
CA GLY A 30 -44.60 0.72 17.77
C GLY A 30 -45.04 0.92 16.33
N SER A 31 -44.41 1.88 15.65
CA SER A 31 -44.49 2.02 14.20
C SER A 31 -43.50 1.03 13.61
N ILE A 32 -44.02 -0.09 13.11
CA ILE A 32 -43.24 -1.04 12.33
C ILE A 32 -42.93 -0.34 11.00
N ILE A 33 -41.71 0.18 10.87
CA ILE A 33 -41.21 0.69 9.59
C ILE A 33 -41.13 -0.50 8.63
N PRO A 34 -41.69 -0.44 7.41
CA PRO A 34 -41.57 -1.53 6.47
C PRO A 34 -40.11 -1.71 6.04
N THR A 35 -39.46 -2.77 6.52
CA THR A 35 -38.21 -3.25 5.93
C THR A 35 -38.57 -3.98 4.64
N ALA A 36 -38.36 -3.34 3.49
CA ALA A 36 -38.53 -4.01 2.21
C ALA A 36 -37.27 -4.85 1.91
N SER A 37 -37.31 -6.15 2.21
CA SER A 37 -36.30 -7.08 1.69
C SER A 37 -36.57 -7.35 0.22
N PHE A 38 -35.60 -7.04 -0.64
CA PHE A 38 -35.64 -7.48 -2.03
C PHE A 38 -35.32 -8.98 -2.08
N ALA A 39 -36.27 -9.78 -2.55
CA ALA A 39 -36.08 -11.22 -2.71
C ALA A 39 -34.94 -11.50 -3.72
N GLY A 40 -33.84 -12.07 -3.23
CA GLY A 40 -32.82 -12.71 -4.07
C GLY A 40 -31.44 -12.03 -4.18
N THR A 41 -31.11 -11.00 -3.40
CA THR A 41 -29.76 -10.37 -3.47
C THR A 41 -29.15 -10.01 -2.11
N GLU A 42 -29.85 -10.27 -1.00
CA GLU A 42 -29.38 -9.93 0.35
C GLU A 42 -29.13 -11.22 1.14
N VAL A 43 -27.91 -11.33 1.69
CA VAL A 43 -27.46 -12.41 2.56
C VAL A 43 -28.18 -12.29 3.90
N SER A 44 -28.84 -13.35 4.36
CA SER A 44 -29.59 -13.36 5.62
C SER A 44 -28.65 -13.33 6.84
N VAL A 45 -29.15 -12.82 7.97
CA VAL A 45 -28.40 -12.71 9.24
C VAL A 45 -27.95 -14.09 9.77
N ASP A 46 -28.70 -15.14 9.46
CA ASP A 46 -28.33 -16.51 9.82
C ASP A 46 -27.18 -17.02 8.95
N GLU A 47 -27.10 -16.57 7.69
CA GLU A 47 -26.02 -16.89 6.75
C GLU A 47 -24.70 -16.21 7.17
N MET A 48 -24.76 -14.99 7.72
CA MET A 48 -23.58 -14.28 8.26
C MET A 48 -23.03 -14.97 9.52
N ARG A 49 -23.91 -15.52 10.37
CA ARG A 49 -23.52 -16.23 11.61
C ARG A 49 -22.91 -17.61 11.33
N SER A 50 -23.45 -18.36 10.37
CA SER A 50 -22.91 -19.66 9.95
C SER A 50 -21.50 -19.54 9.34
N ALA A 51 -21.22 -18.48 8.59
CA ALA A 51 -19.91 -18.26 7.96
C ALA A 51 -18.79 -17.95 8.97
N ALA A 52 -19.07 -17.18 10.02
CA ALA A 52 -18.09 -16.77 11.02
C ALA A 52 -17.63 -17.92 11.94
N ALA A 53 -18.46 -18.96 12.12
CA ALA A 53 -18.18 -20.08 13.03
C ALA A 53 -17.16 -21.11 12.50
N LEU A 54 -16.77 -21.03 11.21
CA LEU A 54 -15.88 -21.99 10.56
C LEU A 54 -14.38 -21.61 10.61
N SER A 55 -14.03 -20.46 11.20
CA SER A 55 -12.71 -19.83 11.03
C SER A 55 -11.57 -20.39 11.93
N ASP A 56 -11.83 -21.32 12.85
CA ASP A 56 -10.83 -21.79 13.82
C ASP A 56 -10.10 -23.08 13.40
N ARG A 57 -9.38 -23.04 12.27
CA ARG A 57 -8.40 -24.10 11.96
C ARG A 57 -7.08 -23.50 11.46
N TYR A 58 -6.13 -23.36 12.39
CA TYR A 58 -4.72 -23.13 12.08
C TYR A 58 -4.12 -24.42 11.48
N PRO A 59 -3.49 -24.39 10.29
CA PRO A 59 -2.70 -25.52 9.82
C PRO A 59 -1.26 -25.46 10.40
N PRO A 60 -0.55 -26.61 10.49
CA PRO A 60 0.81 -26.66 11.01
C PRO A 60 1.80 -25.95 10.07
N SER A 61 2.91 -25.47 10.66
CA SER A 61 4.05 -24.78 10.04
C SER A 61 4.44 -25.28 8.64
N LEU A 62 4.47 -24.36 7.66
CA LEU A 62 4.83 -24.54 6.24
C LEU A 62 6.32 -24.85 5.97
N HIS A 63 7.01 -25.52 6.89
CA HIS A 63 8.39 -25.96 6.71
C HIS A 63 8.53 -27.45 7.02
N ALA A 64 7.95 -28.30 6.18
CA ALA A 64 8.36 -29.69 6.04
C ALA A 64 9.01 -29.88 4.65
N PRO A 65 10.24 -30.40 4.58
CA PRO A 65 11.06 -30.40 3.36
C PRO A 65 10.63 -31.47 2.37
N LEU A 66 10.72 -31.12 1.08
CA LEU A 66 10.64 -32.02 -0.06
C LEU A 66 11.75 -33.08 -0.01
N LEU A 67 11.40 -34.32 0.33
CA LEU A 67 12.14 -35.53 -0.03
C LEU A 67 11.13 -36.61 -0.46
N SER A 68 11.35 -37.18 -1.64
CA SER A 68 10.40 -37.98 -2.42
C SER A 68 10.38 -39.48 -2.07
N SER A 69 9.20 -40.13 -2.25
CA SER A 69 8.91 -41.42 -2.94
C SER A 69 7.83 -42.31 -2.25
N PRO A 70 7.12 -43.22 -3.00
CA PRO A 70 5.69 -43.50 -2.82
C PRO A 70 5.31 -44.86 -2.17
N GLU A 71 3.99 -44.99 -1.89
CA GLU A 71 3.14 -46.16 -1.56
C GLU A 71 2.86 -46.51 -0.07
N PRO A 72 1.72 -47.18 0.26
CA PRO A 72 0.36 -47.11 -0.31
C PRO A 72 -0.73 -46.79 0.76
N GLU A 73 -1.98 -46.55 0.32
CA GLU A 73 -3.14 -46.29 1.19
C GLU A 73 -3.44 -47.40 2.21
N PRO A 74 -4.15 -47.05 3.30
CA PRO A 74 -5.29 -47.88 3.67
C PRO A 74 -6.59 -47.09 3.93
N ASN A 75 -7.65 -47.86 3.69
CA ASN A 75 -9.07 -47.59 3.58
C ASN A 75 -9.77 -47.06 4.86
N GLU A 76 -10.83 -46.28 4.62
CA GLU A 76 -12.08 -46.08 5.39
C GLU A 76 -12.07 -46.12 6.93
N GLN A 77 -12.60 -45.06 7.55
CA GLN A 77 -13.86 -45.15 8.35
C GLN A 77 -14.39 -43.77 8.77
N ALA A 78 -15.65 -43.52 8.42
CA ALA A 78 -16.43 -42.39 8.87
C ALA A 78 -16.64 -42.45 10.39
N ILE A 79 -16.28 -41.38 11.11
CA ILE A 79 -16.65 -41.21 12.51
C ILE A 79 -17.81 -40.22 12.56
N VAL A 80 -19.01 -40.77 12.71
CA VAL A 80 -20.19 -40.11 13.26
C VAL A 80 -19.88 -39.75 14.71
N TYR A 81 -20.09 -38.50 15.12
CA TYR A 81 -20.12 -38.15 16.54
C TYR A 81 -21.43 -37.47 16.93
N GLN A 82 -22.12 -38.14 17.85
CA GLN A 82 -23.36 -37.75 18.50
C GLN A 82 -23.12 -36.62 19.51
N GLY A 83 -24.13 -35.78 19.69
CA GLY A 83 -24.12 -34.66 20.62
C GLY A 83 -23.96 -35.08 22.09
N GLY A 84 -23.30 -34.21 22.85
CA GLY A 84 -23.20 -34.27 24.31
C GLY A 84 -23.22 -32.86 24.89
N TYR A 85 -24.30 -32.54 25.59
CA TYR A 85 -24.47 -31.41 26.49
C TYR A 85 -23.35 -31.37 27.55
N TYR A 86 -22.73 -30.21 27.80
CA TYR A 86 -22.35 -29.71 29.14
C TYR A 86 -21.90 -28.23 29.08
N GLY A 87 -22.55 -27.40 29.90
CA GLY A 87 -21.91 -26.38 30.73
C GLY A 87 -21.44 -25.08 30.08
N GLU A 88 -22.29 -24.04 30.19
CA GLU A 88 -21.96 -22.63 29.96
C GLU A 88 -20.71 -22.19 30.72
N LEU A 89 -19.71 -21.68 29.99
CA LEU A 89 -18.79 -20.68 30.53
C LEU A 89 -18.82 -19.47 29.58
N SER A 90 -19.41 -18.39 30.08
CA SER A 90 -19.56 -17.11 29.42
C SER A 90 -18.20 -16.55 29.01
N GLY A 91 -17.99 -16.40 27.70
CA GLY A 91 -16.79 -15.85 27.09
C GLY A 91 -17.14 -15.08 25.82
N THR A 92 -17.74 -13.91 26.01
CA THR A 92 -17.82 -12.73 25.12
C THR A 92 -17.47 -12.95 23.63
N THR A 93 -18.32 -13.64 22.88
CA THR A 93 -18.40 -13.44 21.43
C THR A 93 -19.23 -12.19 21.19
N GLY A 94 -18.62 -11.18 20.56
CA GLY A 94 -19.29 -9.94 20.20
C GLY A 94 -20.49 -10.23 19.30
N ASP A 95 -21.68 -10.18 19.91
CA ASP A 95 -22.98 -10.35 19.31
C ASP A 95 -23.10 -9.42 18.08
N VAL A 96 -23.09 -9.98 16.87
CA VAL A 96 -23.49 -9.26 15.64
C VAL A 96 -25.01 -9.14 15.67
N ARG A 97 -25.50 -8.41 16.67
CA ARG A 97 -26.87 -7.98 16.79
C ARG A 97 -27.09 -6.94 15.70
N ARG A 98 -28.12 -7.12 14.88
CA ARG A 98 -28.65 -6.06 14.01
C ARG A 98 -28.63 -4.76 14.80
N GLN A 99 -27.79 -3.81 14.42
CA GLN A 99 -28.02 -2.43 14.84
C GLN A 99 -29.18 -1.96 13.99
N ILE A 100 -30.39 -2.30 14.41
CA ILE A 100 -31.61 -1.66 13.89
C ILE A 100 -31.45 -0.21 14.31
N LEU A 101 -30.99 0.63 13.37
CA LEU A 101 -30.89 2.06 13.58
C LEU A 101 -32.31 2.56 13.80
N ASP A 102 -32.56 3.17 14.96
CA ASP A 102 -33.85 3.75 15.23
C ASP A 102 -33.98 5.12 14.53
N GLU A 103 -35.23 5.61 14.41
CA GLU A 103 -35.49 6.89 13.75
C GLU A 103 -34.75 8.07 14.42
N VAL A 104 -34.52 8.00 15.73
CA VAL A 104 -33.85 9.06 16.50
C VAL A 104 -32.38 9.11 16.11
N GLU A 105 -31.71 7.97 16.13
CA GLU A 105 -30.31 7.78 15.79
C GLU A 105 -30.03 8.15 14.32
N ILE A 106 -30.90 7.74 13.39
CA ILE A 106 -30.80 8.13 11.98
C ILE A 106 -30.85 9.66 11.83
N ARG A 107 -31.76 10.33 12.55
CA ARG A 107 -31.87 11.79 12.49
C ARG A 107 -30.67 12.47 13.13
N GLU A 108 -30.19 11.99 14.27
CA GLU A 108 -29.01 12.55 14.96
C GLU A 108 -27.78 12.49 14.06
N LEU A 109 -27.51 11.35 13.43
CA LEU A 109 -26.39 11.19 12.49
C LEU A 109 -26.49 12.17 11.32
N LEU A 110 -27.67 12.33 10.74
CA LEU A 110 -27.88 13.29 9.65
C LEU A 110 -27.73 14.74 10.13
N ILE A 111 -28.25 15.08 11.31
CA ILE A 111 -28.14 16.42 11.89
C ILE A 111 -26.67 16.79 12.14
N ASP A 112 -25.90 15.86 12.70
CA ASP A 112 -24.47 16.03 12.94
C ASP A 112 -23.72 16.29 11.61
N HIS A 113 -23.93 15.43 10.61
CA HIS A 113 -23.33 15.58 9.28
C HIS A 113 -23.68 16.91 8.61
N VAL A 114 -24.95 17.31 8.68
CA VAL A 114 -25.44 18.58 8.10
C VAL A 114 -24.88 19.78 8.87
N GLY A 115 -24.76 19.68 10.20
CA GLY A 115 -24.23 20.73 11.07
C GLY A 115 -22.80 21.12 10.75
N HIS A 116 -22.01 20.19 10.23
CA HIS A 116 -20.64 20.44 9.76
C HIS A 116 -20.56 21.19 8.41
N ARG A 117 -21.68 21.48 7.73
CA ARG A 117 -21.72 22.16 6.42
C ARG A 117 -22.45 23.51 6.51
N CYS A 118 -21.70 24.61 6.35
CA CYS A 118 -22.14 25.98 6.61
C CYS A 118 -23.43 26.44 5.90
N CYS A 119 -23.78 25.84 4.76
CA CYS A 119 -24.92 26.26 3.96
C CYS A 119 -26.09 25.28 3.97
N TRP A 120 -26.07 24.25 4.81
CA TRP A 120 -27.14 23.26 4.83
C TRP A 120 -28.06 23.52 6.02
N GLY A 121 -29.35 23.75 5.75
CA GLY A 121 -30.34 23.98 6.80
C GLY A 121 -30.67 22.69 7.56
N SER A 122 -30.84 22.76 8.87
CA SER A 122 -31.17 21.59 9.70
C SER A 122 -32.63 21.13 9.57
N ARG A 123 -33.50 21.92 8.92
CA ARG A 123 -34.94 21.64 8.80
C ARG A 123 -35.24 20.28 8.14
N PRO A 124 -34.68 19.92 6.96
CA PRO A 124 -34.93 18.62 6.37
C PRO A 124 -34.55 17.45 7.28
N ALA A 125 -33.37 17.51 7.89
CA ALA A 125 -32.90 16.47 8.81
C ALA A 125 -33.82 16.28 10.04
N ARG A 126 -34.45 17.37 10.54
CA ARG A 126 -35.30 17.33 11.74
C ARG A 126 -36.76 16.99 11.45
N THR A 127 -37.31 17.44 10.31
CA THR A 127 -38.77 17.47 10.11
C THR A 127 -39.26 16.64 8.95
N TRP A 128 -38.39 16.19 8.03
CA TRP A 128 -38.85 15.32 6.94
C TRP A 128 -39.20 13.93 7.47
N GLN A 129 -40.17 13.28 6.83
CA GLN A 129 -40.59 11.94 7.21
C GLN A 129 -39.59 10.93 6.64
N ILE A 130 -39.16 9.98 7.46
CA ILE A 130 -38.39 8.83 6.97
C ILE A 130 -39.38 7.92 6.25
N HIS A 131 -39.26 7.85 4.93
CA HIS A 131 -40.16 7.08 4.08
C HIS A 131 -39.69 5.62 3.94
N ALA A 132 -38.37 5.41 3.83
CA ALA A 132 -37.79 4.08 3.69
C ALA A 132 -36.40 4.01 4.34
N VAL A 133 -36.11 2.84 4.93
CA VAL A 133 -34.81 2.46 5.47
C VAL A 133 -34.49 1.09 4.87
N GLU A 134 -33.47 1.03 4.02
CA GLU A 134 -33.12 -0.16 3.23
C GLU A 134 -31.68 -0.57 3.53
N ASP A 135 -31.47 -1.85 3.85
CA ASP A 135 -30.14 -2.40 4.04
C ASP A 135 -29.50 -2.69 2.67
N CYS A 136 -28.44 -1.97 2.33
CA CYS A 136 -27.74 -2.08 1.06
C CYS A 136 -26.26 -2.42 1.27
N ASN A 137 -26.03 -3.54 1.96
CA ASN A 137 -24.70 -4.04 2.30
C ASN A 137 -23.75 -4.09 1.09
N VAL A 138 -22.47 -3.84 1.36
CA VAL A 138 -21.40 -3.85 0.35
C VAL A 138 -20.41 -4.95 0.70
N TYR A 139 -20.11 -5.81 -0.28
CA TYR A 139 -19.18 -6.92 -0.12
C TYR A 139 -17.85 -6.58 -0.78
N ILE A 140 -16.76 -6.81 -0.05
CA ILE A 140 -15.41 -6.53 -0.49
C ILE A 140 -14.64 -7.85 -0.44
N GLY A 141 -14.18 -8.30 -1.60
CA GLY A 141 -13.34 -9.47 -1.75
C GLY A 141 -11.92 -9.04 -2.08
N THR A 142 -10.94 -9.59 -1.37
CA THR A 142 -9.52 -9.36 -1.65
C THR A 142 -8.79 -10.69 -1.77
N LEU A 143 -8.01 -10.84 -2.84
CA LEU A 143 -7.02 -11.90 -2.97
C LEU A 143 -5.63 -11.28 -2.93
N GLU A 144 -4.87 -11.59 -1.89
CA GLU A 144 -3.48 -11.20 -1.74
C GLU A 144 -2.58 -12.40 -2.06
N THR A 145 -1.71 -12.26 -3.06
CA THR A 145 -0.72 -13.27 -3.45
C THR A 145 0.66 -12.76 -3.04
N PHE A 146 1.23 -13.39 -2.01
CA PHE A 146 2.56 -13.07 -1.51
C PHE A 146 3.62 -13.84 -2.30
N ILE A 147 4.53 -13.11 -2.93
CA ILE A 147 5.53 -13.66 -3.84
C ILE A 147 6.95 -13.29 -3.44
N GLU A 148 7.89 -14.12 -3.87
CA GLU A 148 9.32 -13.89 -3.78
C GLU A 148 9.94 -13.92 -5.18
N GLU A 149 10.70 -12.89 -5.51
CA GLU A 149 11.50 -12.77 -6.73
C GLU A 149 12.97 -12.78 -6.37
N ARG A 150 13.79 -13.51 -7.15
CA ARG A 150 15.24 -13.46 -7.01
C ARG A 150 15.90 -13.11 -8.33
N GLU A 151 16.91 -12.25 -8.27
CA GLU A 151 17.68 -11.79 -9.43
C GLU A 151 19.17 -11.81 -9.09
N THR A 152 20.00 -12.26 -10.04
CA THR A 152 21.45 -12.21 -9.91
C THR A 152 21.98 -10.87 -10.42
N VAL A 153 22.81 -10.23 -9.62
CA VAL A 153 23.53 -9.01 -9.98
C VAL A 153 25.03 -9.30 -9.93
N ILE A 154 25.76 -8.84 -10.95
CA ILE A 154 27.21 -8.92 -10.97
C ILE A 154 27.76 -7.60 -10.44
N GLU A 155 28.57 -7.69 -9.38
CA GLU A 155 29.30 -6.56 -8.84
C GLU A 155 30.77 -6.69 -9.23
N THR A 156 31.36 -5.59 -9.68
CA THR A 156 32.75 -5.55 -10.16
C THR A 156 33.51 -4.48 -9.41
N GLU A 157 34.64 -4.83 -8.82
CA GLU A 157 35.51 -3.91 -8.09
C GLU A 157 36.99 -4.08 -8.48
N PRO A 158 37.86 -3.09 -8.27
CA PRO A 158 39.29 -3.23 -8.51
C PRO A 158 39.87 -4.37 -7.65
N TYR A 159 40.62 -5.29 -8.27
CA TYR A 159 41.29 -6.34 -7.51
C TYR A 159 42.61 -5.82 -6.92
N LEU A 160 42.66 -5.68 -5.59
CA LEU A 160 43.83 -5.16 -4.86
C LEU A 160 44.76 -6.27 -4.33
N GLY A 161 44.53 -7.52 -4.71
CA GLY A 161 45.23 -8.69 -4.17
C GLY A 161 44.48 -9.32 -2.99
N GLY A 162 44.74 -10.61 -2.75
CA GLY A 162 44.14 -11.39 -1.66
C GLY A 162 43.72 -12.79 -2.11
N SER A 163 43.23 -13.60 -1.18
CA SER A 163 42.55 -14.85 -1.53
C SER A 163 41.11 -14.56 -1.90
N ILE A 164 40.62 -15.08 -3.01
CA ILE A 164 39.21 -14.99 -3.40
C ILE A 164 38.45 -16.26 -3.00
N ASP A 165 37.13 -16.15 -2.84
CA ASP A 165 36.21 -17.28 -2.75
C ASP A 165 35.67 -17.63 -4.13
N GLY A 166 36.53 -18.26 -4.94
CA GLY A 166 36.21 -18.60 -6.32
C GLY A 166 35.67 -20.01 -6.52
N LYS A 167 35.39 -20.33 -7.78
CA LYS A 167 34.87 -21.64 -8.22
C LYS A 167 35.81 -22.82 -7.90
N ASP A 168 37.07 -22.55 -7.65
CA ASP A 168 38.08 -23.52 -7.21
C ASP A 168 37.74 -24.13 -5.83
N LYS A 169 36.96 -23.42 -5.01
CA LYS A 169 36.53 -23.88 -3.67
C LYS A 169 35.22 -24.67 -3.67
N GLY A 170 34.65 -24.93 -4.84
CA GLY A 170 33.44 -25.74 -5.01
C GLY A 170 32.42 -25.11 -5.95
N PRO A 171 31.30 -25.81 -6.21
CA PRO A 171 30.27 -25.32 -7.11
C PRO A 171 29.59 -24.06 -6.55
N GLU A 172 29.32 -23.13 -7.44
CA GLU A 172 28.48 -21.96 -7.17
C GLU A 172 27.05 -22.43 -6.85
N LEU A 173 26.44 -21.86 -5.82
CA LEU A 173 25.07 -22.20 -5.44
C LEU A 173 24.06 -21.58 -6.41
N GLY A 174 22.99 -22.32 -6.68
CA GLY A 174 21.84 -21.80 -7.40
C GLY A 174 21.16 -20.68 -6.61
N ILE A 175 20.57 -19.70 -7.31
CA ILE A 175 19.94 -18.52 -6.72
C ILE A 175 18.86 -18.90 -5.68
N TRP A 176 18.13 -20.00 -5.93
CA TRP A 176 17.08 -20.52 -5.05
C TRP A 176 17.57 -21.48 -3.96
N GLU A 177 18.84 -21.90 -4.02
CA GLU A 177 19.48 -22.77 -3.01
C GLU A 177 20.06 -21.95 -1.85
N LEU A 178 20.18 -20.63 -2.03
CA LEU A 178 20.63 -19.72 -0.98
C LEU A 178 19.62 -19.69 0.17
N ASP A 179 20.11 -19.97 1.38
CA ASP A 179 19.35 -19.85 2.61
C ASP A 179 19.24 -18.38 3.01
N LEU A 180 18.01 -17.85 2.91
CA LEU A 180 17.69 -16.46 3.23
C LEU A 180 16.58 -16.37 4.28
N ARG A 181 16.42 -17.42 5.11
CA ARG A 181 15.38 -17.46 6.15
C ARG A 181 15.49 -16.31 7.15
N SER A 182 16.70 -15.87 7.47
CA SER A 182 16.93 -14.72 8.36
C SER A 182 16.42 -13.41 7.78
N GLU A 183 16.38 -13.30 6.44
CA GLU A 183 15.92 -12.14 5.71
C GLU A 183 14.42 -12.20 5.40
N PHE A 184 13.75 -13.32 5.67
CA PHE A 184 12.35 -13.51 5.33
C PHE A 184 11.44 -12.55 6.14
N PRO A 185 10.59 -11.75 5.47
CA PRO A 185 9.69 -10.82 6.17
C PRO A 185 8.47 -11.52 6.76
N VAL A 186 7.70 -10.78 7.55
CA VAL A 186 6.32 -11.17 7.87
C VAL A 186 5.51 -11.28 6.57
N LEU A 187 4.65 -12.30 6.48
CA LEU A 187 3.82 -12.55 5.31
C LEU A 187 2.94 -11.34 4.96
N PHE A 188 2.68 -11.17 3.67
CA PHE A 188 1.85 -10.11 3.10
C PHE A 188 2.39 -8.68 3.27
N VAL A 189 3.69 -8.50 3.55
CA VAL A 189 4.34 -7.19 3.46
C VAL A 189 4.19 -6.57 2.06
N ALA A 190 3.89 -5.28 1.99
CA ALA A 190 3.72 -4.58 0.70
C ALA A 190 4.96 -4.73 -0.19
N HIS A 191 6.15 -4.48 0.37
CA HIS A 191 7.42 -4.67 -0.32
C HIS A 191 8.59 -4.80 0.68
N LYS A 192 9.54 -5.70 0.40
CA LYS A 192 10.86 -5.77 1.04
C LYS A 192 11.91 -6.19 0.00
N GLU A 193 13.06 -5.53 -0.01
CA GLU A 193 14.24 -5.94 -0.77
C GLU A 193 15.38 -6.30 0.21
N SER A 194 16.11 -7.38 -0.10
CA SER A 194 17.35 -7.74 0.59
C SER A 194 18.42 -8.16 -0.42
N ARG A 195 19.68 -8.05 -0.01
CA ARG A 195 20.85 -8.37 -0.84
C ARG A 195 21.74 -9.35 -0.10
N ALA A 196 22.14 -10.41 -0.78
CA ALA A 196 23.07 -11.39 -0.25
C ALA A 196 24.15 -11.71 -1.29
N LYS A 197 25.35 -12.08 -0.81
CA LYS A 197 26.43 -12.55 -1.69
C LYS A 197 26.20 -14.02 -2.02
N ILE A 198 26.47 -14.41 -3.26
CA ILE A 198 26.48 -15.83 -3.65
C ILE A 198 27.86 -16.38 -3.26
N PRO A 199 27.95 -17.37 -2.34
CA PRO A 199 29.23 -17.97 -1.98
C PRO A 199 29.91 -18.62 -3.18
N ARG A 200 31.25 -18.63 -3.18
CA ARG A 200 32.09 -19.26 -4.22
C ARG A 200 31.86 -18.71 -5.64
N SER A 201 31.40 -17.47 -5.74
CA SER A 201 31.08 -16.81 -7.01
C SER A 201 32.13 -15.80 -7.46
N GLU A 202 33.20 -15.62 -6.69
CA GLU A 202 34.22 -14.63 -6.99
C GLU A 202 35.09 -15.08 -8.16
N ALA A 203 35.39 -14.16 -9.09
CA ALA A 203 36.27 -14.42 -10.21
C ALA A 203 37.16 -13.20 -10.46
N ILE A 204 38.40 -13.46 -10.85
CA ILE A 204 39.32 -12.41 -11.27
C ILE A 204 39.25 -12.33 -12.79
N GLU A 205 38.83 -11.18 -13.28
CA GLU A 205 38.75 -10.88 -14.70
C GLU A 205 39.78 -9.82 -15.08
N LYS A 206 40.27 -9.87 -16.31
CA LYS A 206 41.10 -8.79 -16.84
C LYS A 206 40.25 -7.53 -16.91
N CYS A 207 40.80 -6.41 -16.48
CA CYS A 207 40.11 -5.13 -16.61
C CYS A 207 39.80 -4.87 -18.10
N SER A 208 38.51 -4.78 -18.43
CA SER A 208 38.03 -4.56 -19.79
C SER A 208 38.51 -3.23 -20.37
N VAL A 209 38.71 -2.23 -19.52
CA VAL A 209 39.10 -0.87 -19.91
C VAL A 209 40.57 -0.74 -20.29
N CYS A 210 41.47 -1.46 -19.62
CA CYS A 210 42.91 -1.43 -19.92
C CYS A 210 43.45 -2.77 -20.46
N ALA A 211 42.56 -3.70 -20.81
CA ALA A 211 42.89 -5.05 -21.29
C ALA A 211 43.92 -5.80 -20.42
N GLY A 212 43.89 -5.62 -19.10
CA GLY A 212 44.87 -6.25 -18.20
C GLY A 212 46.15 -5.46 -17.93
N GLN A 213 46.40 -4.34 -18.62
CA GLN A 213 47.69 -3.62 -18.53
C GLN A 213 47.87 -2.78 -17.26
N GLY A 214 46.79 -2.44 -16.56
CA GLY A 214 46.82 -1.54 -15.39
C GLY A 214 46.97 -0.05 -15.72
N ASN A 215 47.42 0.27 -16.93
CA ASN A 215 47.59 1.64 -17.42
C ASN A 215 46.77 1.88 -18.69
N ARG A 216 46.42 3.13 -18.94
CA ARG A 216 45.82 3.61 -20.19
C ARG A 216 46.76 4.59 -20.88
N MET A 217 46.65 4.71 -22.19
CA MET A 217 47.38 5.73 -22.92
C MET A 217 46.92 7.12 -22.46
N CYS A 218 47.88 8.03 -22.26
CA CYS A 218 47.57 9.41 -21.94
C CYS A 218 46.81 10.05 -23.11
N PRO A 219 45.54 10.48 -22.93
CA PRO A 219 44.74 11.03 -24.02
C PRO A 219 45.33 12.34 -24.55
N THR A 220 46.12 13.06 -23.75
CA THR A 220 46.78 14.30 -24.16
C THR A 220 48.02 14.05 -25.05
N CYS A 221 48.76 12.97 -24.80
CA CYS A 221 49.99 12.67 -25.55
C CYS A 221 49.76 11.75 -26.74
N ASN A 222 48.69 10.96 -26.70
CA ASN A 222 48.46 9.84 -27.60
C ASN A 222 47.01 9.81 -28.14
N ALA A 223 46.39 10.98 -28.34
CA ALA A 223 45.02 11.11 -28.82
C ALA A 223 44.75 10.35 -30.14
N ASP A 224 45.73 10.35 -31.04
CA ASP A 224 45.61 9.83 -32.42
C ASP A 224 46.44 8.56 -32.67
N GLN A 225 46.87 7.85 -31.60
CA GLN A 225 47.69 6.65 -31.74
C GLN A 225 46.85 5.39 -31.91
N GLU A 226 47.36 4.45 -32.70
CA GLU A 226 46.78 3.12 -32.82
C GLU A 226 46.88 2.35 -31.49
N PRO A 227 45.88 1.50 -31.15
CA PRO A 227 45.91 0.69 -29.94
C PRO A 227 47.17 -0.19 -29.87
N GLY A 228 47.97 -0.02 -28.81
CA GLY A 228 49.16 -0.84 -28.54
C GLY A 228 50.50 -0.12 -28.69
N PHE A 229 50.52 1.07 -29.29
CA PHE A 229 51.70 1.93 -29.35
C PHE A 229 51.43 3.26 -28.64
N TYR A 230 52.38 3.71 -27.82
CA TYR A 230 52.30 5.00 -27.15
C TYR A 230 53.64 5.72 -27.21
N LYS A 231 53.57 7.05 -27.29
CA LYS A 231 54.75 7.91 -27.30
C LYS A 231 55.11 8.28 -25.86
N GLU A 232 56.31 7.90 -25.47
CA GLU A 232 56.95 8.34 -24.23
C GLU A 232 57.64 9.69 -24.41
N ASN A 233 57.98 10.33 -23.29
CA ASN A 233 58.75 11.58 -23.20
C ASN A 233 58.15 12.76 -23.98
N GLN A 234 56.82 12.78 -24.16
CA GLN A 234 56.13 13.90 -24.80
C GLN A 234 56.12 15.11 -23.86
N MET A 235 56.81 16.17 -24.29
CA MET A 235 56.96 17.41 -23.55
C MET A 235 56.09 18.50 -24.19
N ALA A 236 55.34 19.24 -23.36
CA ALA A 236 54.57 20.39 -23.81
C ALA A 236 55.43 21.65 -23.83
N GLN A 237 55.15 22.59 -24.74
CA GLN A 237 55.78 23.91 -24.68
C GLN A 237 55.40 24.58 -23.35
N CYS A 238 56.38 25.20 -22.69
CA CYS A 238 56.12 25.92 -21.46
C CYS A 238 55.22 27.12 -21.77
N PRO A 239 54.00 27.22 -21.18
CA PRO A 239 53.08 28.30 -21.48
C PRO A 239 53.57 29.65 -20.93
N ALA A 240 54.51 29.65 -19.98
CA ALA A 240 55.05 30.87 -19.38
C ALA A 240 56.12 31.55 -20.26
N CYS A 241 56.82 30.80 -21.11
CA CYS A 241 57.86 31.34 -21.99
C CYS A 241 57.68 30.96 -23.47
N TYR A 242 56.55 30.32 -23.81
CA TYR A 242 56.18 29.89 -25.16
C TYR A 242 57.31 29.14 -25.89
N GLY A 243 58.03 28.26 -25.19
CA GLY A 243 59.13 27.50 -25.76
C GLY A 243 60.52 28.13 -25.64
N ARG A 244 60.65 29.41 -25.25
CA ARG A 244 61.95 30.10 -25.22
C ARG A 244 62.88 29.67 -24.09
N GLY A 245 62.34 29.24 -22.96
CA GLY A 245 63.12 29.02 -21.74
C GLY A 245 63.48 30.29 -20.98
N LEU A 246 63.24 31.47 -21.56
CA LEU A 246 63.49 32.79 -20.99
C LEU A 246 62.19 33.61 -20.95
N ILE A 247 62.08 34.51 -19.97
CA ILE A 247 61.00 35.50 -19.85
C ILE A 247 61.63 36.87 -20.13
N ALA A 248 61.16 37.51 -21.21
CA ALA A 248 61.60 38.83 -21.62
C ALA A 248 60.87 39.92 -20.82
N HIS A 249 61.62 40.84 -20.23
CA HIS A 249 61.12 41.98 -19.49
C HIS A 249 61.07 43.24 -20.36
N ARG A 250 60.28 44.24 -19.93
CA ARG A 250 60.10 45.50 -20.68
C ARG A 250 61.37 46.35 -20.74
N ASP A 251 62.30 46.14 -19.82
CA ASP A 251 63.61 46.81 -19.78
C ASP A 251 64.65 46.15 -20.71
N GLY A 252 64.25 45.10 -21.46
CA GLY A 252 65.12 44.39 -22.39
C GLY A 252 65.98 43.29 -21.74
N SER A 253 65.82 43.06 -20.43
CA SER A 253 66.50 41.96 -19.74
C SER A 253 65.73 40.63 -19.90
N ASP A 254 66.46 39.52 -19.97
CA ASP A 254 65.89 38.18 -19.99
C ASP A 254 66.16 37.47 -18.66
N THR A 255 65.14 36.85 -18.09
CA THR A 255 65.29 35.98 -16.91
C THR A 255 64.99 34.54 -17.25
N ILE A 256 65.68 33.61 -16.59
CA ILE A 256 65.43 32.18 -16.76
C ILE A 256 64.01 31.87 -16.32
N CYS A 257 63.23 31.24 -17.21
CA CYS A 257 61.87 30.84 -16.88
C CYS A 257 61.90 29.78 -15.77
N VAL A 258 61.43 30.17 -14.58
CA VAL A 258 61.42 29.31 -13.38
C VAL A 258 60.57 28.06 -13.61
N LYS A 259 59.44 28.20 -14.32
CA LYS A 259 58.47 27.11 -14.55
C LYS A 259 59.04 25.94 -15.36
N CYS A 260 59.96 26.19 -16.28
CA CYS A 260 60.62 25.15 -17.09
C CYS A 260 62.12 25.05 -16.85
N THR A 261 62.64 25.76 -15.83
CA THR A 261 64.07 25.83 -15.49
C THR A 261 64.97 26.09 -16.70
N GLY A 262 64.57 27.00 -17.58
CA GLY A 262 65.33 27.35 -18.78
C GLY A 262 65.15 26.42 -19.98
N LYS A 263 64.45 25.29 -19.86
CA LYS A 263 64.36 24.28 -20.93
C LYS A 263 63.35 24.60 -22.04
N GLY A 264 62.47 25.59 -21.82
CA GLY A 264 61.41 25.95 -22.77
C GLY A 264 60.25 24.94 -22.86
N LYS A 265 60.42 23.73 -22.35
CA LYS A 265 59.40 22.67 -22.34
C LYS A 265 59.15 22.17 -20.91
N ILE A 266 57.93 21.74 -20.65
CA ILE A 266 57.50 21.15 -19.37
C ILE A 266 56.92 19.76 -19.60
N PRO A 267 56.97 18.87 -18.59
CA PRO A 267 56.36 17.56 -18.73
C PRO A 267 54.85 17.65 -18.95
N CYS A 268 54.27 16.63 -19.58
CA CYS A 268 52.82 16.56 -19.74
C CYS A 268 52.15 16.64 -18.36
N ALA A 269 51.17 17.53 -18.20
CA ALA A 269 50.46 17.70 -16.92
C ALA A 269 49.67 16.45 -16.51
N THR A 270 49.23 15.65 -17.49
CA THR A 270 48.37 14.47 -17.26
C THR A 270 49.18 13.21 -16.91
N CYS A 271 50.33 13.00 -17.56
CA CYS A 271 51.13 11.77 -17.40
C CYS A 271 52.58 12.01 -16.95
N GLY A 272 52.98 13.25 -16.67
CA GLY A 272 54.39 13.55 -16.34
C GLY A 272 55.38 13.17 -17.44
N SER A 273 54.91 13.13 -18.69
CA SER A 273 55.65 12.67 -19.88
C SER A 273 55.90 11.16 -20.00
N CYS A 274 55.35 10.30 -19.14
CA CYS A 274 55.51 8.85 -19.32
C CYS A 274 54.61 8.26 -20.42
N GLY A 275 53.68 9.05 -20.98
CA GLY A 275 52.79 8.62 -22.07
C GLY A 275 51.64 7.70 -21.64
N LEU A 276 51.67 7.20 -20.40
CA LEU A 276 50.66 6.34 -19.80
C LEU A 276 50.05 7.02 -18.56
N ILE A 277 48.82 6.67 -18.23
CA ILE A 277 48.16 7.07 -16.99
C ILE A 277 47.63 5.83 -16.29
N LYS A 278 47.58 5.86 -14.97
CA LYS A 278 47.03 4.78 -14.17
C LYS A 278 45.57 4.55 -14.58
N CYS A 279 45.18 3.30 -14.84
CA CYS A 279 43.79 2.97 -15.12
C CYS A 279 42.96 3.21 -13.84
N GLU A 280 41.96 4.06 -13.93
CA GLU A 280 41.09 4.40 -12.79
C GLU A 280 40.19 3.22 -12.42
N THR A 281 39.70 2.48 -13.42
CA THR A 281 38.77 1.36 -13.23
C THR A 281 39.35 0.20 -12.42
N CYS A 282 40.62 -0.17 -12.66
CA CYS A 282 41.31 -1.21 -11.88
C CYS A 282 42.36 -0.66 -10.92
N GLN A 283 42.43 0.67 -10.77
CA GLN A 283 43.41 1.36 -9.94
C GLN A 283 44.84 0.86 -10.14
N GLY A 284 45.27 0.66 -11.39
CA GLY A 284 46.62 0.21 -11.70
C GLY A 284 46.84 -1.31 -11.61
N GLY A 285 45.92 -2.08 -11.04
CA GLY A 285 46.11 -3.51 -10.80
C GLY A 285 45.93 -4.40 -12.03
N GLY A 286 45.36 -3.86 -13.12
CA GLY A 286 45.11 -4.60 -14.36
C GLY A 286 43.95 -5.60 -14.29
N SER A 287 43.53 -6.01 -13.10
CA SER A 287 42.45 -6.97 -12.88
C SER A 287 41.29 -6.38 -12.10
N LEU A 288 40.11 -6.95 -12.30
CA LEU A 288 38.88 -6.66 -11.58
C LEU A 288 38.40 -7.94 -10.88
N LEU A 289 37.89 -7.79 -9.67
CA LEU A 289 37.19 -8.83 -8.95
C LEU A 289 35.71 -8.73 -9.32
N THR A 290 35.17 -9.76 -9.95
CA THR A 290 33.73 -9.91 -10.15
C THR A 290 33.19 -10.83 -9.06
N ARG A 291 32.03 -10.47 -8.51
CA ARG A 291 31.30 -11.28 -7.54
C ARG A 291 29.82 -11.26 -7.88
N LYS A 292 29.12 -12.37 -7.67
CA LYS A 292 27.68 -12.41 -7.86
C LYS A 292 26.98 -12.13 -6.54
N GLY A 293 26.07 -11.17 -6.56
CA GLY A 293 25.07 -10.95 -5.53
C GLY A 293 23.72 -11.47 -5.99
N VAL A 294 22.86 -11.79 -5.04
CA VAL A 294 21.43 -11.96 -5.27
C VAL A 294 20.68 -10.78 -4.67
N VAL A 295 19.73 -10.25 -5.42
CA VAL A 295 18.71 -9.33 -4.91
C VAL A 295 17.43 -10.13 -4.78
N VAL A 296 16.88 -10.18 -3.57
CA VAL A 296 15.62 -10.87 -3.28
C VAL A 296 14.55 -9.85 -2.92
N ARG A 297 13.39 -9.97 -3.56
CA ARG A 297 12.25 -9.06 -3.38
C ARG A 297 11.04 -9.85 -2.96
N TRP A 298 10.48 -9.50 -1.80
CA TRP A 298 9.18 -9.97 -1.36
C TRP A 298 8.15 -8.88 -1.59
N LYS A 299 7.01 -9.23 -2.17
CA LYS A 299 5.91 -8.28 -2.39
C LYS A 299 4.56 -8.99 -2.40
N THR A 300 3.52 -8.24 -2.04
CA THR A 300 2.13 -8.70 -2.14
C THR A 300 1.51 -8.14 -3.40
N LEU A 301 1.06 -9.03 -4.28
CA LEU A 301 0.11 -8.66 -5.33
C LEU A 301 -1.28 -8.71 -4.72
N SER A 302 -2.11 -7.69 -4.93
CA SER A 302 -3.46 -7.64 -4.37
C SER A 302 -4.48 -7.34 -5.45
N THR A 303 -5.47 -8.20 -5.58
CA THR A 303 -6.69 -7.92 -6.33
C THR A 303 -7.81 -7.62 -5.35
N ARG A 304 -8.57 -6.55 -5.61
CA ARG A 304 -9.73 -6.13 -4.81
C ARG A 304 -10.95 -6.00 -5.70
N LYS A 305 -12.04 -6.65 -5.29
CA LYS A 305 -13.36 -6.54 -5.94
C LYS A 305 -14.38 -6.02 -4.95
N VAL A 306 -15.23 -5.12 -5.42
CA VAL A 306 -16.38 -4.59 -4.66
C VAL A 306 -17.66 -5.02 -5.35
N SER A 307 -18.61 -5.55 -4.58
CA SER A 307 -19.96 -5.80 -5.03
C SER A 307 -20.92 -5.07 -4.11
N ALA A 308 -21.53 -4.02 -4.65
CA ALA A 308 -22.58 -3.25 -4.00
C ALA A 308 -23.95 -3.76 -4.47
N THR A 309 -24.87 -4.00 -3.53
CA THR A 309 -26.28 -4.27 -3.86
C THR A 309 -26.87 -3.06 -4.58
N SER A 310 -27.93 -3.23 -5.39
CA SER A 310 -28.54 -2.16 -6.20
C SER A 310 -28.87 -0.88 -5.45
N GLY A 311 -29.13 -0.95 -4.12
CA GLY A 311 -29.34 0.21 -3.26
C GLY A 311 -28.10 1.07 -3.01
N ALA A 312 -26.91 0.50 -3.10
CA ALA A 312 -25.61 1.13 -2.80
C ALA A 312 -24.82 1.55 -4.06
N ALA A 313 -25.33 1.26 -5.27
CA ALA A 313 -24.65 1.53 -6.54
C ALA A 313 -24.29 3.01 -6.79
N SER A 314 -24.92 3.95 -6.08
CA SER A 314 -24.62 5.39 -6.19
C SER A 314 -23.54 5.88 -5.24
N VAL A 315 -22.98 5.02 -4.38
CA VAL A 315 -21.86 5.35 -3.49
C VAL A 315 -20.55 4.93 -4.15
N PRO A 316 -19.62 5.87 -4.38
CA PRO A 316 -18.33 5.57 -5.00
C PRO A 316 -17.46 4.57 -4.21
N ASP A 317 -16.69 3.76 -4.93
CA ASP A 317 -15.83 2.72 -4.34
C ASP A 317 -14.75 3.26 -3.40
N ASP A 318 -14.29 4.50 -3.61
CA ASP A 318 -13.31 5.19 -2.78
C ASP A 318 -13.82 5.41 -1.34
N VAL A 319 -15.13 5.55 -1.15
CA VAL A 319 -15.75 5.66 0.18
C VAL A 319 -15.51 4.40 1.00
N PHE A 320 -15.47 3.23 0.37
CA PHE A 320 -15.28 1.94 1.03
C PHE A 320 -13.82 1.59 1.31
N HIS A 321 -12.84 2.42 0.93
CA HIS A 321 -11.44 2.15 1.27
C HIS A 321 -11.14 2.38 2.76
N ARG A 322 -11.94 3.21 3.44
CA ARG A 322 -11.79 3.53 4.86
C ARG A 322 -12.76 2.79 5.78
N ALA A 323 -13.86 2.26 5.23
CA ALA A 323 -14.92 1.64 6.01
C ALA A 323 -14.47 0.28 6.58
N LYS A 324 -14.58 0.11 7.90
CA LYS A 324 -14.31 -1.17 8.57
C LYS A 324 -15.54 -2.09 8.43
N GLY A 325 -15.37 -3.19 7.70
CA GLY A 325 -16.38 -4.24 7.55
C GLY A 325 -16.18 -5.41 8.51
N VAL A 326 -17.18 -6.29 8.60
CA VAL A 326 -17.06 -7.61 9.24
C VAL A 326 -16.41 -8.57 8.25
N GLN A 327 -15.41 -9.31 8.70
CA GLN A 327 -14.81 -10.37 7.89
C GLN A 327 -15.71 -11.61 7.90
N LEU A 328 -16.14 -12.05 6.72
CA LEU A 328 -16.95 -13.26 6.52
C LEU A 328 -16.09 -14.49 6.24
N CYS A 329 -14.93 -14.31 5.58
CA CYS A 329 -13.94 -15.37 5.44
C CYS A 329 -12.50 -14.83 5.49
N ASN A 330 -11.59 -15.64 6.01
CA ASN A 330 -10.15 -15.43 5.97
C ASN A 330 -9.46 -16.78 5.71
N THR A 331 -9.23 -17.08 4.44
CA THR A 331 -8.58 -18.34 4.07
C THR A 331 -7.16 -18.05 3.63
N GLN A 332 -6.18 -18.72 4.26
CA GLN A 332 -4.79 -18.66 3.88
C GLN A 332 -4.32 -20.04 3.39
N ALA A 333 -3.72 -20.10 2.21
CA ALA A 333 -3.23 -21.34 1.59
C ALA A 333 -2.05 -21.04 0.66
N TYR A 334 -1.35 -22.06 0.16
CA TYR A 334 -0.37 -21.86 -0.92
C TYR A 334 -1.04 -21.27 -2.17
N GLN A 335 -2.22 -21.78 -2.50
CA GLN A 335 -3.11 -21.25 -3.51
C GLN A 335 -4.55 -21.32 -2.97
N CYS A 336 -5.25 -20.19 -2.95
CA CYS A 336 -6.61 -20.13 -2.44
C CYS A 336 -7.61 -20.61 -3.50
N ALA A 337 -8.54 -21.46 -3.06
CA ALA A 337 -9.76 -21.79 -3.79
C ALA A 337 -10.90 -20.84 -3.36
N PRO A 338 -11.97 -20.73 -4.16
CA PRO A 338 -13.17 -20.01 -3.74
C PRO A 338 -13.71 -20.54 -2.41
N ALA A 339 -14.12 -19.61 -1.54
CA ALA A 339 -14.74 -19.93 -0.26
C ALA A 339 -16.17 -20.46 -0.49
N PHE A 340 -16.57 -21.41 0.35
CA PHE A 340 -17.91 -21.99 0.33
C PHE A 340 -18.78 -21.41 1.45
N PHE A 341 -19.93 -20.86 1.08
CA PHE A 341 -20.96 -20.35 1.97
C PHE A 341 -22.23 -21.19 1.75
N ALA A 342 -22.58 -22.04 2.73
CA ALA A 342 -23.66 -23.02 2.59
C ALA A 342 -25.00 -22.38 2.17
N ASP A 343 -25.29 -21.21 2.74
CA ASP A 343 -26.59 -20.56 2.60
C ASP A 343 -26.58 -19.40 1.59
N SER A 344 -25.47 -19.14 0.89
CA SER A 344 -25.37 -17.97 0.01
C SER A 344 -24.76 -18.26 -1.36
N PHE A 345 -25.63 -18.41 -2.36
CA PHE A 345 -25.20 -18.50 -3.77
C PHE A 345 -24.43 -17.25 -4.23
N PHE A 346 -24.86 -16.07 -3.78
CA PHE A 346 -24.20 -14.81 -4.11
C PHE A 346 -22.74 -14.78 -3.62
N LEU A 347 -22.49 -15.12 -2.36
CA LEU A 347 -21.14 -15.11 -1.80
C LEU A 347 -20.23 -16.17 -2.45
N ASN A 348 -20.77 -17.35 -2.78
CA ASN A 348 -20.04 -18.38 -3.53
C ASN A 348 -19.60 -17.89 -4.92
N LYS A 349 -20.53 -17.25 -5.64
CA LYS A 349 -20.24 -16.68 -6.96
C LYS A 349 -19.23 -15.54 -6.84
N PHE A 350 -19.46 -14.61 -5.91
CA PHE A 350 -18.57 -13.47 -5.67
C PHE A 350 -17.15 -13.92 -5.30
N SER A 351 -17.04 -14.91 -4.41
CA SER A 351 -15.74 -15.53 -4.08
C SER A 351 -15.06 -16.10 -5.32
N SER A 352 -15.80 -16.80 -6.17
CA SER A 352 -15.25 -17.39 -7.39
C SER A 352 -14.73 -16.32 -8.35
N GLU A 353 -15.45 -15.19 -8.46
CA GLU A 353 -15.02 -14.06 -9.28
C GLU A 353 -13.76 -13.38 -8.72
N VAL A 354 -13.65 -13.18 -7.41
CA VAL A 354 -12.44 -12.63 -6.77
C VAL A 354 -11.22 -13.50 -7.06
N ILE A 355 -11.39 -14.83 -6.97
CA ILE A 355 -10.31 -15.79 -7.27
C ILE A 355 -9.97 -15.83 -8.77
N ALA A 356 -10.96 -15.65 -9.64
CA ALA A 356 -10.74 -15.62 -11.10
C ALA A 356 -9.95 -14.39 -11.54
N GLU A 357 -10.04 -13.27 -10.82
CA GLU A 357 -9.28 -12.04 -11.05
C GLU A 357 -7.88 -12.05 -10.41
N ARG A 358 -7.33 -13.23 -10.10
CA ARG A 358 -5.99 -13.40 -9.54
C ARG A 358 -4.94 -12.65 -10.37
N ALA A 359 -4.14 -11.84 -9.68
CA ALA A 359 -3.08 -11.07 -10.30
C ALA A 359 -2.04 -12.00 -10.99
N PRO A 360 -1.55 -11.65 -12.18
CA PRO A 360 -0.53 -12.43 -12.86
C PRO A 360 0.78 -12.41 -12.07
N VAL A 361 1.37 -13.59 -11.86
CA VAL A 361 2.64 -13.76 -11.17
C VAL A 361 3.78 -13.65 -12.18
N PRO A 362 4.81 -12.82 -11.93
CA PRO A 362 5.97 -12.74 -12.82
C PRO A 362 6.69 -14.09 -12.95
N PRO A 363 7.24 -14.44 -14.13
CA PRO A 363 7.86 -15.74 -14.36
C PRO A 363 9.13 -15.97 -13.53
N THR A 364 9.76 -14.91 -13.04
CA THR A 364 10.92 -14.94 -12.15
C THR A 364 10.53 -15.07 -10.66
N ALA A 365 9.24 -15.06 -10.36
CA ALA A 365 8.72 -15.11 -9.00
C ALA A 365 8.26 -16.53 -8.60
N ARG A 366 8.32 -16.83 -7.31
CA ARG A 366 7.65 -17.97 -6.68
C ARG A 366 6.53 -17.47 -5.79
N VAL A 367 5.36 -18.10 -5.90
CA VAL A 367 4.27 -17.87 -4.94
C VAL A 367 4.65 -18.54 -3.63
N ILE A 368 4.55 -17.80 -2.53
CA ILE A 368 4.76 -18.34 -1.19
C ILE A 368 3.41 -18.73 -0.59
N CYS A 369 2.46 -17.81 -0.64
CA CYS A 369 1.17 -17.96 0.03
C CYS A 369 0.15 -16.97 -0.55
N GLU A 370 -1.10 -17.39 -0.57
CA GLU A 370 -2.25 -16.55 -0.84
C GLU A 370 -3.12 -16.36 0.41
N ARG A 371 -3.75 -15.20 0.51
CA ARG A 371 -4.81 -14.89 1.49
C ARG A 371 -6.03 -14.38 0.76
N HIS A 372 -7.12 -15.11 0.89
CA HIS A 372 -8.42 -14.75 0.34
C HIS A 372 -9.34 -14.30 1.47
N THR A 373 -9.82 -13.06 1.38
CA THR A 373 -10.69 -12.44 2.36
C THR A 373 -11.96 -11.93 1.70
N ILE A 374 -13.10 -12.25 2.30
CA ILE A 374 -14.38 -11.62 1.98
C ILE A 374 -14.84 -10.91 3.24
N SER A 375 -15.21 -9.65 3.08
CA SER A 375 -15.75 -8.81 4.14
C SER A 375 -17.02 -8.13 3.67
N VAL A 376 -17.85 -7.74 4.63
CA VAL A 376 -19.09 -7.00 4.40
C VAL A 376 -19.07 -5.72 5.19
N VAL A 377 -19.31 -4.61 4.51
CA VAL A 377 -19.52 -3.31 5.13
C VAL A 377 -21.03 -3.12 5.24
N PRO A 378 -21.58 -3.07 6.47
CA PRO A 378 -22.99 -2.79 6.65
C PRO A 378 -23.28 -1.38 6.14
N MET A 379 -24.36 -1.23 5.41
CA MET A 379 -24.73 0.04 4.82
C MET A 379 -26.23 0.16 4.74
N THR A 380 -26.75 1.32 5.13
CA THR A 380 -28.18 1.58 5.17
C THR A 380 -28.50 2.81 4.34
N ARG A 381 -29.40 2.68 3.37
CA ARG A 381 -29.97 3.79 2.61
C ARG A 381 -31.22 4.30 3.33
N VAL A 382 -31.23 5.58 3.65
CA VAL A 382 -32.38 6.25 4.23
C VAL A 382 -32.95 7.21 3.21
N THR A 383 -34.25 7.10 2.94
CA THR A 383 -34.98 8.02 2.05
C THR A 383 -35.95 8.84 2.87
N MET A 384 -35.81 10.17 2.82
CA MET A 384 -36.70 11.10 3.50
C MET A 384 -37.56 11.86 2.49
N THR A 385 -38.82 12.11 2.84
CA THR A 385 -39.78 12.81 1.98
C THR A 385 -40.51 13.92 2.71
N HIS A 386 -40.84 14.98 1.97
CA HIS A 386 -41.69 16.07 2.44
C HIS A 386 -42.27 16.86 1.26
N ARG A 387 -43.60 17.04 1.24
CA ARG A 387 -44.33 17.84 0.24
C ARG A 387 -43.91 17.55 -1.22
N GLY A 388 -43.81 16.26 -1.57
CA GLY A 388 -43.47 15.82 -2.93
C GLY A 388 -41.98 15.89 -3.29
N GLN A 389 -41.13 16.36 -2.39
CA GLN A 389 -39.67 16.28 -2.53
C GLN A 389 -39.13 15.08 -1.75
N SER A 390 -38.06 14.47 -2.25
CA SER A 390 -37.34 13.39 -1.58
C SER A 390 -35.83 13.57 -1.72
N PHE A 391 -35.09 13.08 -0.74
CA PHE A 391 -33.65 12.86 -0.88
C PHE A 391 -33.28 11.60 -0.11
N SER A 392 -32.16 11.00 -0.49
CA SER A 392 -31.62 9.83 0.16
C SER A 392 -30.19 10.08 0.62
N PHE A 393 -29.81 9.44 1.71
CA PHE A 393 -28.46 9.42 2.22
C PHE A 393 -28.12 8.02 2.72
N TYR A 394 -26.85 7.81 3.00
CA TYR A 394 -26.29 6.52 3.34
C TYR A 394 -25.58 6.59 4.68
N ILE A 395 -25.75 5.56 5.49
CA ILE A 395 -25.02 5.36 6.74
C ILE A 395 -24.09 4.18 6.50
N ILE A 396 -22.78 4.40 6.64
CA ILE A 396 -21.75 3.45 6.20
C ILE A 396 -20.98 2.91 7.40
N GLY A 397 -20.87 1.58 7.45
CA GLY A 397 -20.04 0.85 8.38
C GLY A 397 -20.47 1.00 9.84
N PHE A 398 -19.68 0.41 10.73
CA PHE A 398 -19.89 0.57 12.18
C PHE A 398 -19.45 1.94 12.72
N SER A 399 -18.66 2.69 11.95
CA SER A 399 -18.37 4.09 12.27
C SER A 399 -19.57 5.01 12.03
N ARG A 400 -20.63 4.51 11.39
CA ARG A 400 -21.89 5.22 11.13
C ARG A 400 -21.66 6.54 10.40
N GLU A 401 -20.72 6.52 9.46
CA GLU A 401 -20.40 7.69 8.66
C GLU A 401 -21.53 7.98 7.69
N VAL A 402 -22.04 9.21 7.70
CA VAL A 402 -23.08 9.63 6.77
C VAL A 402 -22.44 10.04 5.45
N TYR A 403 -22.84 9.36 4.38
CA TYR A 403 -22.57 9.77 3.01
C TYR A 403 -23.83 10.30 2.37
N LEU A 404 -23.77 11.56 1.93
CA LEU A 404 -24.85 12.24 1.24
C LEU A 404 -24.30 12.76 -0.08
N LYS A 405 -24.84 12.27 -1.20
CA LYS A 405 -24.53 12.78 -2.54
C LYS A 405 -24.87 14.26 -2.62
N ASP A 406 -24.27 15.04 -3.53
CA ASP A 406 -24.36 16.50 -3.59
C ASP A 406 -25.75 17.12 -3.86
N TYR A 407 -26.84 16.52 -3.43
CA TYR A 407 -28.18 17.10 -3.40
C TYR A 407 -28.76 17.03 -1.99
N TYR A 408 -28.80 18.19 -1.31
CA TYR A 408 -29.51 18.36 -0.04
C TYR A 408 -30.60 19.43 -0.21
N PRO A 409 -31.86 19.18 0.21
CA PRO A 409 -33.00 20.04 -0.15
C PRO A 409 -32.96 21.46 0.42
N SER A 410 -32.27 21.68 1.55
CA SER A 410 -32.18 23.00 2.19
C SER A 410 -30.76 23.53 2.09
N ARG A 411 -30.45 24.17 0.96
CA ARG A 411 -29.19 24.89 0.75
C ARG A 411 -29.43 26.39 0.80
N PHE A 412 -28.84 27.07 1.76
CA PHE A 412 -28.95 28.51 1.89
C PHE A 412 -27.60 29.10 2.28
N CYS A 413 -26.89 29.72 1.33
CA CYS A 413 -25.68 30.49 1.57
C CYS A 413 -26.00 31.98 1.42
N TRP A 414 -25.77 32.80 2.45
CA TRP A 414 -25.92 34.27 2.38
C TRP A 414 -24.70 34.97 1.72
N GLY A 415 -23.96 34.28 0.84
CA GLY A 415 -22.81 34.86 0.13
C GLY A 415 -21.55 35.11 0.98
N LEU A 416 -21.55 34.79 2.28
CA LEU A 416 -20.42 35.01 3.20
C LEU A 416 -19.72 33.70 3.66
N CYS A 417 -20.11 32.53 3.13
CA CYS A 417 -19.42 31.28 3.46
C CYS A 417 -18.22 31.02 2.51
N PRO A 418 -17.06 30.59 3.01
CA PRO A 418 -15.89 30.19 2.20
C PRO A 418 -16.14 29.06 1.17
N CYS A 419 -17.31 28.40 1.20
CA CYS A 419 -17.63 27.30 0.30
C CYS A 419 -17.94 27.71 -1.16
N LEU A 420 -18.01 29.01 -1.47
CA LEU A 420 -18.22 29.51 -2.84
C LEU A 420 -17.06 29.16 -3.80
N ASP A 421 -15.85 28.92 -3.27
CA ASP A 421 -14.70 28.53 -4.09
C ASP A 421 -14.73 27.04 -4.51
N TRP A 422 -15.49 26.19 -3.81
CA TRP A 422 -15.62 24.76 -4.14
C TRP A 422 -16.65 24.44 -5.24
N LEU A 423 -17.54 25.39 -5.58
CA LEU A 423 -18.54 25.23 -6.66
C LEU A 423 -18.03 25.68 -8.04
N ARG A 424 -16.72 25.94 -8.17
CA ARG A 424 -16.05 26.42 -9.41
C ARG A 424 -15.11 25.40 -10.07
N LEU A 425 -15.29 24.09 -9.86
CA LEU A 425 -14.58 23.04 -10.59
C LEU A 425 -15.54 22.08 -11.29
#